data_AF-A0A955SQQ1-F1
#
_entry.id   AF-A0A955SQQ1-F1
#
_cell.length_a   1.000
_cell.length_b   1.000
_cell.length_c   1.000
_cell.angle_alpha   90.00
_cell.angle_beta   90.00
_cell.angle_gamma   90.00
#
_symmetry.space_group_name_H-M   'P 1'
#
loop_
_entity.id
_entity.type
_entity.pdbx_description
1 polymer ?
#
loop_
_entity_poly.entity_id
_entity_poly.type
_entity_poly.pdbx_seq_one_letter_code
_entity_poly.pdbx_strand_id
1 'polypeptide(L)'
;MKLYRTACFLSLWILFSSAPVAHAGDRTDMPELEALIESLESLQGQLDSPDDMMKLIQQRMGPYYPESRPMDGIEFFEKEIRPILAENCYSCHGPEEQKGDLRLDRRASAFDSRESGAVIVPGDMDASRLLKVLSYNDEIRMPPDGKLDPKKIGLLTQWVQSGAPWPEDTPENDKAETSLADLIAKAKSSHWAFQPVHDPVAPDPQLNGWSRNPIDSFVAARLEKENLTPSDLASPGDLLKRVYYDLIGLPPTWNEEEGFLKDPSEEHYEAIVDRLLASPQFGERWGRYWLDVARYADTKGYVFNQERTFPYSHTYRDYVIRAFNEDLPYNRFLIEQIAADHLNLGDDKRPLAALGFLTLGRRFVSNIHDITDDRIDVVTRGTLGLTVTCARCHDHKYDPISSADYYALYGVFRSSEEPDDLPLIEEPDESNPVYQEYLEALNSKKKELEDYRDTIHRELLTDAREKIEDYLLAVAEVWGATDKIDYRKLRQEADIEPNLIQD
;
A
#
# COMPACT_ATOMS: atom_id res chain seq x y z
N MET A 1 -40.79 25.77 20.21
CA MET A 1 -41.57 24.73 19.50
C MET A 1 -40.94 24.24 18.19
N LYS A 2 -40.57 25.10 17.21
CA LYS A 2 -39.96 24.63 15.95
C LYS A 2 -38.57 23.97 16.14
N LEU A 3 -37.67 24.58 16.91
CA LEU A 3 -36.36 23.98 17.26
C LEU A 3 -36.46 22.65 18.02
N TYR A 4 -37.45 22.53 18.91
CA TYR A 4 -37.68 21.33 19.71
C TYR A 4 -38.19 20.15 18.86
N ARG A 5 -39.09 20.43 17.89
CA ARG A 5 -39.56 19.42 16.93
C ARG A 5 -38.45 18.99 15.95
N THR A 6 -37.58 19.91 15.53
CA THR A 6 -36.44 19.58 14.67
C THR A 6 -35.37 18.77 15.40
N ALA A 7 -35.13 19.06 16.69
CA ALA A 7 -34.22 18.28 17.53
C ALA A 7 -34.75 16.86 17.79
N CYS A 8 -36.04 16.71 18.15
CA CYS A 8 -36.66 15.39 18.29
C CYS A 8 -36.61 14.58 16.98
N PHE A 9 -36.85 15.22 15.82
CA PHE A 9 -36.76 14.55 14.53
C PHE A 9 -35.33 14.13 14.17
N LEU A 10 -34.31 14.95 14.49
CA LEU A 10 -32.91 14.58 14.27
C LEU A 10 -32.48 13.43 15.18
N SER A 11 -32.88 13.44 16.45
CA SER A 11 -32.56 12.37 17.40
C SER A 11 -33.24 11.05 17.03
N LEU A 12 -34.49 11.08 16.57
CA LEU A 12 -35.19 9.91 16.02
C LEU A 12 -34.55 9.41 14.72
N TRP A 13 -34.09 10.31 13.84
CA TRP A 13 -33.44 9.93 12.58
C TRP A 13 -32.06 9.30 12.81
N ILE A 14 -31.30 9.78 13.78
CA ILE A 14 -30.00 9.20 14.19
C ILE A 14 -30.20 7.81 14.82
N LEU A 15 -31.25 7.60 15.61
CA LEU A 15 -31.60 6.30 16.18
C LEU A 15 -32.10 5.29 15.12
N PHE A 16 -32.80 5.74 14.07
CA PHE A 16 -33.27 4.86 13.00
C PHE A 16 -32.21 4.57 11.91
N SER A 17 -31.19 5.41 11.73
CA SER A 17 -30.13 5.19 10.72
C SER A 17 -28.99 4.30 11.19
N SER A 18 -28.93 3.97 12.49
CA SER A 18 -27.85 3.19 13.10
C SER A 18 -28.29 1.81 13.63
N ALA A 19 -29.56 1.43 13.46
CA ALA A 19 -30.03 0.07 13.72
C ALA A 19 -29.83 -0.82 12.47
N PRO A 20 -29.31 -2.06 12.58
CA PRO A 20 -29.36 -3.01 11.48
C PRO A 20 -30.84 -3.30 11.16
N VAL A 21 -31.18 -3.25 9.87
CA VAL A 21 -32.52 -3.57 9.37
C VAL A 21 -32.80 -5.05 9.63
N ALA A 22 -33.36 -5.35 10.80
CA ALA A 22 -34.11 -6.58 11.00
C ALA A 22 -35.50 -6.40 10.37
N HIS A 23 -35.85 -7.38 9.54
CA HIS A 23 -37.12 -7.64 8.86
C HIS A 23 -38.26 -6.61 9.03
N ALA A 24 -38.72 -6.08 7.91
CA ALA A 24 -40.00 -5.38 7.78
C ALA A 24 -41.15 -6.35 8.06
N GLY A 25 -41.52 -6.50 9.33
CA GLY A 25 -42.54 -7.49 9.70
C GLY A 25 -43.03 -7.47 11.14
N ASP A 26 -42.72 -6.48 11.97
CA ASP A 26 -43.55 -6.19 13.15
C ASP A 26 -43.16 -4.83 13.72
N ARG A 27 -44.11 -3.89 13.79
CA ARG A 27 -43.82 -2.49 14.20
C ARG A 27 -44.83 -1.96 15.21
N THR A 28 -45.40 -2.84 16.03
CA THR A 28 -46.44 -2.49 17.00
C THR A 28 -46.32 -3.36 18.24
N ASP A 29 -45.29 -3.10 19.07
CA ASP A 29 -45.36 -3.16 20.54
C ASP A 29 -43.95 -2.98 21.12
N MET A 30 -43.62 -1.75 21.55
CA MET A 30 -42.43 -1.48 22.36
C MET A 30 -42.85 -0.70 23.61
N PRO A 31 -43.29 -1.38 24.69
CA PRO A 31 -43.70 -0.73 25.94
C PRO A 31 -42.57 0.09 26.60
N GLU A 32 -41.30 -0.20 26.26
CA GLU A 32 -40.13 0.58 26.68
C GLU A 32 -40.07 1.96 26.02
N LEU A 33 -40.60 2.10 24.79
CA LEU A 33 -40.65 3.37 24.08
C LEU A 33 -41.75 4.29 24.64
N GLU A 34 -42.91 3.72 25.02
CA GLU A 34 -43.98 4.47 25.68
C GLU A 34 -43.56 4.96 27.07
N ALA A 35 -42.87 4.12 27.85
CA ALA A 35 -42.33 4.52 29.15
C ALA A 35 -41.26 5.64 29.03
N LEU A 36 -40.47 5.63 27.95
CA LEU A 36 -39.49 6.68 27.67
C LEU A 36 -40.18 7.99 27.26
N ILE A 37 -41.23 7.91 26.45
CA ILE A 37 -42.02 9.07 26.02
C ILE A 37 -42.74 9.72 27.21
N GLU A 38 -43.42 8.93 28.06
CA GLU A 38 -44.06 9.45 29.27
C GLU A 38 -43.06 10.11 30.24
N SER A 39 -41.86 9.53 30.40
CA SER A 39 -40.81 10.13 31.22
C SER A 39 -40.24 11.43 30.63
N LEU A 40 -40.23 11.59 29.31
CA LEU A 40 -39.74 12.81 28.66
C LEU A 40 -40.82 13.91 28.68
N GLU A 41 -42.09 13.53 28.57
CA GLU A 41 -43.22 14.45 28.71
C GLU A 41 -43.37 14.97 30.16
N SER A 42 -43.07 14.16 31.18
CA SER A 42 -43.10 14.60 32.57
C SER A 42 -42.02 15.62 32.96
N LEU A 43 -41.00 15.80 32.11
CA LEU A 43 -39.87 16.73 32.31
C LEU A 43 -40.03 18.05 31.52
N GLN A 44 -41.17 18.20 30.83
CA GLN A 44 -41.46 19.37 30.01
C GLN A 44 -41.59 20.63 30.88
N GLY A 45 -40.60 21.51 30.80
CA GLY A 45 -40.54 22.77 31.56
C GLY A 45 -39.48 22.84 32.67
N GLN A 46 -38.67 21.80 32.87
CA GLN A 46 -37.58 21.77 33.87
C GLN A 46 -36.16 21.81 33.26
N LEU A 47 -36.04 21.99 31.95
CA LEU A 47 -34.77 21.94 31.23
C LEU A 47 -34.54 23.27 30.52
N ASP A 48 -33.67 24.10 31.10
CA ASP A 48 -33.38 25.46 30.62
C ASP A 48 -32.36 25.47 29.46
N SER A 49 -31.69 24.35 29.19
CA SER A 49 -30.75 24.23 28.07
C SER A 49 -30.66 22.81 27.48
N PRO A 50 -30.23 22.66 26.20
CA PRO A 50 -29.90 21.37 25.60
C PRO A 50 -28.82 20.58 26.37
N ASP A 51 -27.93 21.28 27.08
CA ASP A 51 -26.85 20.67 27.86
C ASP A 51 -27.39 20.00 29.15
N ASP A 52 -28.43 20.55 29.75
CA ASP A 52 -29.08 19.95 30.93
C ASP A 52 -29.82 18.66 30.56
N MET A 53 -30.39 18.61 29.36
CA MET A 53 -31.00 17.40 28.80
C MET A 53 -29.94 16.31 28.56
N MET A 54 -28.78 16.68 28.02
CA MET A 54 -27.67 15.74 27.79
C MET A 54 -27.05 15.21 29.09
N LYS A 55 -26.92 16.06 30.11
CA LYS A 55 -26.45 15.64 31.44
C LYS A 55 -27.42 14.68 32.12
N LEU A 56 -28.73 14.92 32.00
CA LEU A 56 -29.76 14.06 32.59
C LEU A 56 -29.81 12.68 31.90
N ILE A 57 -29.65 12.65 30.57
CA ILE A 57 -29.52 11.41 29.78
C ILE A 57 -28.28 10.62 30.21
N GLN A 58 -27.14 11.28 30.38
CA GLN A 58 -25.90 10.65 30.86
C GLN A 58 -26.00 10.14 32.31
N GLN A 59 -26.73 10.84 33.18
CA GLN A 59 -26.91 10.45 34.58
C GLN A 59 -27.84 9.24 34.75
N ARG A 60 -28.86 9.10 33.89
CA ARG A 60 -29.84 8.00 33.97
C ARG A 60 -29.45 6.76 33.16
N MET A 61 -28.71 6.90 32.06
CA MET A 61 -28.35 5.73 31.23
C MET A 61 -27.10 4.98 31.72
N GLY A 62 -26.39 5.47 32.74
CA GLY A 62 -25.06 4.93 33.08
C GLY A 62 -24.08 5.08 31.90
N PRO A 63 -22.83 4.59 32.01
CA PRO A 63 -21.91 4.61 30.88
C PRO A 63 -22.48 3.77 29.72
N TYR A 64 -22.88 4.45 28.65
CA TYR A 64 -23.26 3.84 27.37
C TYR A 64 -22.03 3.19 26.75
N TYR A 65 -21.94 1.87 26.86
CA TYR A 65 -21.04 1.06 26.06
C TYR A 65 -21.78 0.73 24.76
N PRO A 66 -21.33 1.20 23.59
CA PRO A 66 -21.90 0.73 22.35
C PRO A 66 -21.72 -0.78 22.31
N GLU A 67 -22.81 -1.53 22.15
CA GLU A 67 -22.77 -2.97 21.88
C GLU A 67 -22.04 -3.18 20.55
N SER A 68 -20.71 -3.32 20.63
CA SER A 68 -19.96 -4.01 19.61
C SER A 68 -20.54 -5.42 19.48
N ARG A 69 -20.62 -5.94 18.24
CA ARG A 69 -20.88 -7.36 17.97
C ARG A 69 -20.22 -8.22 19.04
N PRO A 70 -20.81 -9.33 19.51
CA PRO A 70 -20.10 -10.25 20.38
C PRO A 70 -18.85 -10.72 19.64
N MET A 71 -17.70 -10.11 19.97
CA MET A 71 -16.41 -10.58 19.48
C MET A 71 -16.21 -11.96 20.07
N ASP A 72 -15.63 -12.86 19.28
CA ASP A 72 -15.11 -14.10 19.82
C ASP A 72 -14.15 -13.78 20.99
N GLY A 73 -14.20 -14.56 22.06
CA GLY A 73 -13.42 -14.29 23.26
C GLY A 73 -11.92 -14.25 22.99
N ILE A 74 -11.45 -15.05 22.04
CA ILE A 74 -10.05 -15.06 21.59
C ILE A 74 -9.72 -13.78 20.81
N GLU A 75 -10.59 -13.34 19.92
CA GLU A 75 -10.41 -12.08 19.18
C GLU A 75 -10.38 -10.87 20.12
N PHE A 76 -11.27 -10.84 21.12
CA PHE A 76 -11.27 -9.82 22.16
C PHE A 76 -9.96 -9.81 22.95
N PHE A 77 -9.44 -10.98 23.31
CA PHE A 77 -8.16 -11.08 23.97
C PHE A 77 -7.01 -10.54 23.10
N GLU A 78 -6.93 -10.93 21.84
CA GLU A 78 -5.85 -10.50 20.94
C GLU A 78 -5.87 -8.99 20.64
N LYS A 79 -7.07 -8.40 20.48
CA LYS A 79 -7.21 -6.98 20.11
C LYS A 79 -7.19 -6.03 21.29
N GLU A 80 -7.83 -6.40 22.41
CA GLU A 80 -8.05 -5.49 23.53
C GLU A 80 -7.15 -5.79 24.72
N ILE A 81 -6.92 -7.08 25.03
CA ILE A 81 -6.26 -7.47 26.28
C ILE A 81 -4.76 -7.65 26.12
N ARG A 82 -4.30 -8.38 25.10
CA ARG A 82 -2.87 -8.63 24.84
C ARG A 82 -2.08 -7.33 24.71
N PRO A 83 -2.55 -6.27 24.02
CA PRO A 83 -1.81 -4.99 23.98
C PRO A 83 -1.68 -4.33 25.36
N ILE A 84 -2.72 -4.41 26.21
CA ILE A 84 -2.66 -3.86 27.56
C ILE A 84 -1.60 -4.59 28.39
N LEU A 85 -1.59 -5.93 28.35
CA LEU A 85 -0.58 -6.73 29.07
C LEU A 85 0.83 -6.48 28.52
N ALA A 86 0.99 -6.40 27.20
CA ALA A 86 2.27 -6.15 26.56
C ALA A 86 2.88 -4.80 26.94
N GLU A 87 2.07 -3.75 26.88
CA GLU A 87 2.51 -2.39 27.16
C GLU A 87 2.76 -2.15 28.66
N ASN A 88 1.96 -2.75 29.54
CA ASN A 88 1.92 -2.35 30.95
C ASN A 88 2.42 -3.43 31.93
N CYS A 89 2.66 -4.67 31.47
CA CYS A 89 2.97 -5.79 32.37
C CYS A 89 4.24 -6.56 31.95
N TYR A 90 4.51 -6.75 30.65
CA TYR A 90 5.57 -7.65 30.20
C TYR A 90 6.99 -7.20 30.56
N SER A 91 7.20 -5.89 30.77
CA SER A 91 8.51 -5.38 31.17
C SER A 91 8.99 -5.96 32.50
N CYS A 92 8.08 -6.27 33.43
CA CYS A 92 8.38 -6.84 34.75
C CYS A 92 7.89 -8.29 34.94
N HIS A 93 6.95 -8.74 34.11
CA HIS A 93 6.29 -10.05 34.17
C HIS A 93 6.33 -10.75 32.80
N GLY A 94 7.49 -10.70 32.13
CA GLY A 94 7.72 -11.24 30.79
C GLY A 94 8.97 -12.12 30.74
N PRO A 95 9.49 -12.47 29.55
CA PRO A 95 10.63 -13.39 29.43
C PRO A 95 11.89 -12.91 30.12
N GLU A 96 12.20 -11.62 29.98
CA GLU A 96 13.44 -11.01 30.47
C GLU A 96 13.42 -10.74 31.97
N GLU A 97 12.25 -10.45 32.55
CA GLU A 97 12.10 -10.15 33.97
C GLU A 97 10.80 -10.76 34.52
N GLN A 98 10.92 -11.48 35.65
CA GLN A 98 9.86 -12.33 36.22
C GLN A 98 9.65 -11.98 37.69
N LYS A 99 9.22 -10.74 37.97
CA LYS A 99 8.98 -10.33 39.35
C LYS A 99 7.87 -11.17 39.96
N GLY A 100 8.13 -11.72 41.14
CA GLY A 100 7.18 -12.61 41.83
C GLY A 100 6.96 -13.95 41.13
N ASP A 101 7.92 -14.39 40.29
CA ASP A 101 7.87 -15.65 39.52
C ASP A 101 6.62 -15.75 38.62
N LEU A 102 6.15 -14.60 38.13
CA LEU A 102 4.94 -14.47 37.33
C LEU A 102 5.28 -14.07 35.90
N ARG A 103 4.71 -14.80 34.94
CA ARG A 103 4.69 -14.48 33.52
C ARG A 103 3.26 -14.18 33.08
N LEU A 104 3.05 -12.98 32.56
CA LEU A 104 1.76 -12.52 32.01
C LEU A 104 1.74 -12.55 30.48
N ASP A 105 2.83 -12.94 29.82
CA ASP A 105 2.86 -13.22 28.38
C ASP A 105 2.47 -14.67 28.05
N ARG A 106 2.28 -15.51 29.08
CA ARG A 106 1.96 -16.95 28.96
C ARG A 106 0.70 -17.33 29.70
N ARG A 107 -0.14 -18.12 29.05
CA ARG A 107 -1.41 -18.59 29.61
C ARG A 107 -1.15 -19.47 30.84
N ALA A 108 -0.35 -20.52 30.69
CA ALA A 108 -0.08 -21.50 31.74
C ALA A 108 0.43 -20.84 33.04
N SER A 109 1.31 -19.84 32.94
CA SER A 109 1.81 -19.13 34.12
C SER A 109 0.75 -18.23 34.76
N ALA A 110 -0.05 -17.53 33.97
CA ALA A 110 -1.12 -16.67 34.48
C ALA A 110 -2.24 -17.46 35.20
N PHE A 111 -2.50 -18.69 34.76
CA PHE A 111 -3.58 -19.55 35.29
C PHE A 111 -3.12 -20.61 36.31
N ASP A 112 -1.86 -21.02 36.32
CA ASP A 112 -1.36 -22.17 37.14
C ASP A 112 -0.08 -21.83 37.94
N SER A 113 -0.06 -20.71 38.68
CA SER A 113 1.11 -20.34 39.49
C SER A 113 1.21 -21.22 40.75
N ARG A 114 2.28 -22.01 40.83
CA ARG A 114 2.46 -23.11 41.80
C ARG A 114 2.94 -22.68 43.19
N GLU A 115 3.46 -21.46 43.35
CA GLU A 115 3.90 -20.93 44.66
C GLU A 115 3.04 -19.77 45.20
N SER A 116 2.33 -19.02 44.34
CA SER A 116 1.56 -17.84 44.76
C SER A 116 0.07 -17.86 44.39
N GLY A 117 -0.42 -19.01 43.88
CA GLY A 117 -1.81 -19.24 43.48
C GLY A 117 -2.13 -18.68 42.09
N ALA A 118 -3.20 -19.17 41.45
CA ALA A 118 -3.65 -18.67 40.15
C ALA A 118 -3.83 -17.14 40.20
N VAL A 119 -3.14 -16.40 39.32
CA VAL A 119 -3.24 -14.93 39.27
C VAL A 119 -4.53 -14.50 38.58
N ILE A 120 -5.00 -15.32 37.65
CA ILE A 120 -6.24 -15.14 36.91
C ILE A 120 -7.11 -16.37 37.15
N VAL A 121 -8.33 -16.13 37.67
CA VAL A 121 -9.33 -17.18 37.90
C VAL A 121 -10.48 -16.93 36.92
N PRO A 122 -10.64 -17.78 35.87
CA PRO A 122 -11.69 -17.63 34.87
C PRO A 122 -13.08 -17.45 35.49
N GLY A 123 -13.78 -16.38 35.14
CA GLY A 123 -15.15 -16.11 35.57
C GLY A 123 -15.30 -15.61 37.01
N ASP A 124 -14.21 -15.54 37.79
CA ASP A 124 -14.23 -15.09 39.19
C ASP A 124 -13.33 -13.86 39.38
N MET A 125 -13.99 -12.71 39.44
CA MET A 125 -13.33 -11.42 39.62
C MET A 125 -12.71 -11.27 41.01
N ASP A 126 -13.36 -11.80 42.04
CA ASP A 126 -12.93 -11.67 43.43
C ASP A 126 -11.83 -12.66 43.79
N ALA A 127 -11.73 -13.80 43.10
CA ALA A 127 -10.61 -14.72 43.24
C ALA A 127 -9.40 -14.31 42.39
N SER A 128 -9.59 -13.54 41.32
CA SER A 128 -8.53 -13.09 40.41
C SER A 128 -7.62 -12.03 41.04
N ARG A 129 -6.42 -12.44 41.46
CA ARG A 129 -5.41 -11.56 42.07
C ARG A 129 -4.99 -10.41 41.15
N LEU A 130 -5.00 -10.62 39.83
CA LEU A 130 -4.76 -9.58 38.83
C LEU A 130 -5.66 -8.35 39.07
N LEU A 131 -6.97 -8.54 39.21
CA LEU A 131 -7.91 -7.44 39.38
C LEU A 131 -7.75 -6.74 40.73
N LYS A 132 -7.39 -7.49 41.78
CA LYS A 132 -7.12 -6.94 43.12
C LYS A 132 -5.98 -5.93 43.10
N VAL A 133 -4.83 -6.33 42.54
CA VAL A 133 -3.64 -5.46 42.53
C VAL A 133 -3.81 -4.24 41.62
N LEU A 134 -4.59 -4.36 40.54
CA LEU A 134 -4.94 -3.24 39.63
C LEU A 134 -5.94 -2.27 40.26
N SER A 135 -6.77 -2.72 41.20
CA SER A 135 -7.75 -1.87 41.89
C SER A 135 -7.09 -0.84 42.83
N TYR A 136 -5.84 -1.08 43.24
CA TYR A 136 -5.08 -0.31 44.26
C TYR A 136 -5.69 -0.35 45.67
N ASN A 137 -6.64 -1.25 45.91
CA ASN A 137 -7.28 -1.44 47.21
C ASN A 137 -6.54 -2.48 48.09
N ASP A 138 -5.45 -3.06 47.58
CA ASP A 138 -4.61 -4.05 48.25
C ASP A 138 -3.25 -3.42 48.68
N GLU A 139 -2.51 -4.12 49.54
CA GLU A 139 -1.15 -3.73 49.97
C GLU A 139 -0.18 -3.74 48.79
N ILE A 140 -0.35 -4.71 47.88
CA ILE A 140 0.42 -4.82 46.64
C ILE A 140 -0.33 -4.09 45.53
N ARG A 141 0.31 -3.06 44.95
CA ARG A 141 -0.25 -2.22 43.89
C ARG A 141 0.57 -2.37 42.62
N MET A 142 -0.11 -2.67 41.52
CA MET A 142 0.52 -2.84 40.20
C MET A 142 -0.29 -2.06 39.15
N PRO A 143 0.36 -1.42 38.15
CA PRO A 143 1.81 -1.26 37.98
C PRO A 143 2.45 -0.30 38.99
N PRO A 144 3.72 -0.47 39.40
CA PRO A 144 4.34 0.37 40.43
C PRO A 144 4.47 1.85 40.04
N ASP A 145 4.59 2.13 38.73
CA ASP A 145 4.82 3.48 38.20
C ASP A 145 3.53 4.31 38.04
N GLY A 146 2.36 3.73 38.30
CA GLY A 146 1.09 4.44 38.24
C GLY A 146 -0.10 3.54 37.91
N LYS A 147 -1.27 3.94 38.41
CA LYS A 147 -2.51 3.17 38.21
C LYS A 147 -2.95 3.25 36.74
N LEU A 148 -3.35 2.12 36.18
CA LEU A 148 -3.89 2.04 34.82
C LEU A 148 -5.13 2.93 34.65
N ASP A 149 -5.36 3.36 33.41
CA ASP A 149 -6.59 4.04 33.02
C ASP A 149 -7.81 3.18 33.38
N PRO A 150 -8.87 3.76 34.00
CA PRO A 150 -10.07 3.02 34.38
C PRO A 150 -10.70 2.22 33.24
N LYS A 151 -10.58 2.65 31.99
CA LYS A 151 -11.06 1.91 30.82
C LYS A 151 -10.28 0.62 30.60
N LYS A 152 -8.94 0.65 30.72
CA LYS A 152 -8.09 -0.55 30.60
C LYS A 152 -8.41 -1.56 31.71
N ILE A 153 -8.63 -1.06 32.93
CA ILE A 153 -9.08 -1.91 34.06
C ILE A 153 -10.46 -2.51 33.78
N GLY A 154 -11.39 -1.74 33.22
CA GLY A 154 -12.71 -2.21 32.81
C GLY A 154 -12.65 -3.34 31.78
N LEU A 155 -11.81 -3.22 30.75
CA LEU A 155 -11.61 -4.27 29.73
C LEU A 155 -11.02 -5.55 30.34
N LEU A 156 -9.99 -5.44 31.18
CA LEU A 156 -9.42 -6.58 31.90
C LEU A 156 -10.45 -7.26 32.81
N THR A 157 -11.31 -6.47 33.47
CA THR A 157 -12.38 -6.97 34.31
C THR A 157 -13.42 -7.74 33.50
N GLN A 158 -13.88 -7.18 32.38
CA GLN A 158 -14.82 -7.82 31.47
C GLN A 158 -14.26 -9.13 30.92
N TRP A 159 -12.99 -9.14 30.54
CA TRP A 159 -12.32 -10.34 30.03
C TRP A 159 -12.24 -11.45 31.08
N VAL A 160 -11.86 -11.15 32.32
CA VAL A 160 -11.85 -12.14 33.41
C VAL A 160 -13.26 -12.67 33.66
N GLN A 161 -14.26 -11.78 33.70
CA GLN A 161 -15.66 -12.14 33.90
C GLN A 161 -16.20 -13.05 32.79
N SER A 162 -15.74 -12.89 31.54
CA SER A 162 -16.15 -13.72 30.41
C SER A 162 -15.46 -15.09 30.34
N GLY A 163 -14.76 -15.49 31.40
CA GLY A 163 -14.05 -16.77 31.48
C GLY A 163 -12.59 -16.68 31.05
N ALA A 164 -12.04 -15.46 30.96
CA ALA A 164 -10.67 -15.17 30.54
C ALA A 164 -10.22 -15.96 29.30
N PRO A 165 -10.95 -15.89 28.15
CA PRO A 165 -10.53 -16.60 26.95
C PRO A 165 -9.12 -16.17 26.54
N TRP A 166 -8.22 -17.14 26.39
CA TRP A 166 -6.83 -16.94 26.04
C TRP A 166 -6.37 -18.15 25.21
N PRO A 167 -5.71 -17.96 24.05
CA PRO A 167 -5.13 -19.05 23.27
C PRO A 167 -4.23 -19.98 24.09
N GLU A 168 -4.29 -21.29 23.86
CA GLU A 168 -3.38 -22.24 24.53
C GLU A 168 -1.91 -21.93 24.21
N ASP A 169 -1.03 -22.15 25.20
CA ASP A 169 0.40 -22.05 24.96
C ASP A 169 0.83 -23.22 24.06
N THR A 170 1.30 -22.93 22.85
CA THR A 170 1.84 -23.94 21.93
C THR A 170 3.34 -24.16 22.20
N PRO A 171 3.93 -25.31 21.82
CA PRO A 171 5.38 -25.51 21.85
C PRO A 171 6.18 -24.49 21.01
N GLU A 172 5.52 -23.74 20.12
CA GLU A 172 6.09 -22.61 19.39
C GLU A 172 6.32 -21.37 20.30
N ASN A 173 5.58 -21.25 21.42
CA ASN A 173 5.79 -20.22 22.46
C ASN A 173 6.96 -20.55 23.41
N ASP A 174 7.62 -21.70 23.21
CA ASP A 174 8.64 -22.26 24.10
C ASP A 174 10.08 -22.03 23.63
N LYS A 175 10.27 -21.46 22.42
CA LYS A 175 11.58 -21.02 21.94
C LYS A 175 11.75 -19.52 22.13
N ALA A 176 12.93 -19.11 22.59
CA ALA A 176 13.48 -17.79 22.31
C ALA A 176 13.18 -17.42 20.86
N GLU A 177 12.70 -16.19 20.63
CA GLU A 177 12.29 -15.61 19.34
C GLU A 177 12.44 -16.57 18.15
N THR A 178 11.32 -17.08 17.62
CA THR A 178 11.35 -17.70 16.28
C THR A 178 12.06 -16.71 15.38
N SER A 179 13.27 -17.07 14.91
CA SER A 179 14.09 -16.12 14.19
C SER A 179 13.31 -15.67 12.96
N LEU A 180 13.50 -14.44 12.50
CA LEU A 180 12.81 -14.01 11.29
C LEU A 180 13.13 -14.94 10.11
N ALA A 181 14.32 -15.54 10.08
CA ALA A 181 14.68 -16.57 9.11
C ALA A 181 13.76 -17.79 9.18
N ASP A 182 13.38 -18.25 10.37
CA ASP A 182 12.43 -19.35 10.57
C ASP A 182 11.01 -18.96 10.15
N LEU A 183 10.58 -17.73 10.45
CA LEU A 183 9.28 -17.20 10.00
C LEU A 183 9.22 -17.08 8.46
N ILE A 184 10.31 -16.60 7.84
CA ILE A 184 10.47 -16.53 6.39
C ILE A 184 10.39 -17.94 5.79
N ALA A 185 11.12 -18.90 6.35
CA ALA A 185 11.11 -20.28 5.89
C ALA A 185 9.72 -20.91 6.01
N LYS A 186 9.03 -20.69 7.14
CA LYS A 186 7.65 -21.17 7.36
C LYS A 186 6.72 -20.57 6.32
N ALA A 187 6.68 -19.25 6.16
CA ALA A 187 5.82 -18.58 5.19
C ALA A 187 6.08 -19.05 3.75
N LYS A 188 7.35 -19.17 3.34
CA LYS A 188 7.73 -19.71 2.02
C LYS A 188 7.25 -21.14 1.81
N SER A 189 7.15 -21.95 2.88
CA SER A 189 6.72 -23.35 2.80
C SER A 189 5.22 -23.58 2.93
N SER A 190 4.47 -22.67 3.56
CA SER A 190 3.09 -22.93 3.96
C SER A 190 2.07 -21.89 3.52
N HIS A 191 2.48 -20.65 3.24
CA HIS A 191 1.53 -19.60 2.89
C HIS A 191 1.17 -19.68 1.40
N TRP A 192 -0.13 -19.69 1.10
CA TRP A 192 -0.69 -19.97 -0.23
C TRP A 192 -0.11 -19.08 -1.33
N ALA A 193 0.11 -17.79 -1.05
CA ALA A 193 0.63 -16.83 -2.02
C ALA A 193 2.08 -17.09 -2.47
N PHE A 194 2.83 -17.90 -1.70
CA PHE A 194 4.21 -18.29 -2.04
C PHE A 194 4.31 -19.74 -2.53
N GLN A 195 3.17 -20.43 -2.71
CA GLN A 195 3.15 -21.77 -3.29
C GLN A 195 2.96 -21.69 -4.80
N PRO A 196 3.47 -22.67 -5.56
CA PRO A 196 3.13 -22.81 -6.97
C PRO A 196 1.62 -22.87 -7.19
N VAL A 197 1.14 -22.20 -8.24
CA VAL A 197 -0.26 -22.30 -8.66
C VAL A 197 -0.47 -23.68 -9.27
N HIS A 198 -1.51 -24.38 -8.82
CA HIS A 198 -1.97 -25.66 -9.37
C HIS A 198 -3.37 -25.49 -9.96
N ASP A 199 -3.78 -26.42 -10.83
CA ASP A 199 -5.13 -26.47 -11.39
C ASP A 199 -6.04 -27.26 -10.43
N PRO A 200 -6.88 -26.59 -9.59
CA PRO A 200 -7.71 -27.28 -8.63
C PRO A 200 -8.90 -27.94 -9.32
N VAL A 201 -9.33 -29.08 -8.79
CA VAL A 201 -10.61 -29.68 -9.21
C VAL A 201 -11.75 -28.77 -8.76
N ALA A 202 -12.55 -28.28 -9.71
CA ALA A 202 -13.73 -27.48 -9.42
C ALA A 202 -14.72 -28.27 -8.53
N PRO A 203 -15.28 -27.66 -7.48
CA PRO A 203 -16.33 -28.27 -6.67
C PRO A 203 -17.56 -28.59 -7.54
N ASP A 204 -18.36 -29.57 -7.10
CA ASP A 204 -19.66 -29.91 -7.69
C ASP A 204 -20.79 -29.53 -6.70
N PRO A 205 -21.11 -28.22 -6.55
CA PRO A 205 -22.11 -27.74 -5.61
C PRO A 205 -23.54 -28.09 -6.05
N GLN A 206 -24.45 -28.24 -5.10
CA GLN A 206 -25.87 -28.55 -5.35
C GLN A 206 -26.69 -27.39 -5.97
N LEU A 207 -26.15 -26.18 -6.08
CA LEU A 207 -26.66 -25.00 -6.80
C LEU A 207 -26.64 -25.26 -8.33
N ASN A 208 -27.30 -26.35 -8.70
CA ASN A 208 -27.37 -26.91 -10.03
C ASN A 208 -28.21 -25.99 -10.91
N GLY A 209 -27.56 -25.40 -11.91
CA GLY A 209 -28.18 -24.49 -12.89
C GLY A 209 -27.81 -23.02 -12.76
N TRP A 210 -27.18 -22.59 -11.66
CA TRP A 210 -26.63 -21.22 -11.55
C TRP A 210 -25.19 -21.14 -12.07
N SER A 211 -24.36 -22.15 -11.76
CA SER A 211 -22.97 -22.22 -12.20
C SER A 211 -22.89 -22.38 -13.72
N ARG A 212 -22.31 -21.40 -14.43
CA ARG A 212 -22.11 -21.43 -15.90
C ARG A 212 -20.70 -21.84 -16.28
N ASN A 213 -19.72 -21.56 -15.42
CA ASN A 213 -18.32 -21.89 -15.62
C ASN A 213 -17.68 -22.44 -14.32
N PRO A 214 -16.44 -22.96 -14.36
CA PRO A 214 -15.78 -23.51 -13.19
C PRO A 214 -15.55 -22.50 -12.04
N ILE A 215 -15.41 -21.20 -12.33
CA ILE A 215 -15.25 -20.15 -11.30
C ILE A 215 -16.54 -20.03 -10.49
N ASP A 216 -17.69 -20.05 -11.17
CA ASP A 216 -18.99 -20.01 -10.50
C ASP A 216 -19.18 -21.19 -9.55
N SER A 217 -18.59 -22.36 -9.86
CA SER A 217 -18.67 -23.54 -9.00
C SER A 217 -17.97 -23.34 -7.66
N PHE A 218 -16.85 -22.63 -7.63
CA PHE A 218 -16.18 -22.26 -6.37
C PHE A 218 -17.00 -21.26 -5.55
N VAL A 219 -17.61 -20.27 -6.21
CA VAL A 219 -18.47 -19.29 -5.55
C VAL A 219 -19.73 -19.97 -4.98
N ALA A 220 -20.37 -20.82 -5.78
CA ALA A 220 -21.54 -21.60 -5.39
C ALA A 220 -21.25 -22.50 -4.18
N ALA A 221 -20.14 -23.25 -4.20
CA ALA A 221 -19.75 -24.08 -3.05
C ALA A 221 -19.57 -23.26 -1.76
N ARG A 222 -19.05 -22.03 -1.86
CA ARG A 222 -18.93 -21.14 -0.69
C ARG A 222 -20.30 -20.65 -0.22
N LEU A 223 -21.19 -20.26 -1.14
CA LEU A 223 -22.54 -19.80 -0.83
C LEU A 223 -23.35 -20.89 -0.13
N GLU A 224 -23.31 -22.13 -0.63
CA GLU A 224 -24.00 -23.27 -0.02
C GLU A 224 -23.55 -23.53 1.40
N LYS A 225 -22.23 -23.53 1.63
CA LYS A 225 -21.66 -23.73 2.96
C LYS A 225 -22.15 -22.68 3.96
N GLU A 226 -22.36 -21.45 3.49
CA GLU A 226 -22.84 -20.34 4.30
C GLU A 226 -24.37 -20.20 4.28
N ASN A 227 -25.10 -21.12 3.65
CA ASN A 227 -26.56 -21.09 3.46
C ASN A 227 -27.05 -19.80 2.78
N LEU A 228 -26.27 -19.28 1.83
CA LEU A 228 -26.59 -18.12 1.02
C LEU A 228 -27.03 -18.54 -0.37
N THR A 229 -27.89 -17.74 -0.98
CA THR A 229 -28.31 -17.88 -2.37
C THR A 229 -27.68 -16.78 -3.22
N PRO A 230 -27.36 -17.03 -4.50
CA PRO A 230 -26.91 -15.99 -5.42
C PRO A 230 -27.92 -14.84 -5.55
N SER A 231 -27.43 -13.62 -5.79
CA SER A 231 -28.27 -12.48 -6.16
C SER A 231 -28.90 -12.67 -7.54
N ASP A 232 -30.05 -12.02 -7.75
CA ASP A 232 -30.67 -11.93 -9.08
C ASP A 232 -29.74 -11.24 -10.09
N LEU A 233 -29.85 -11.65 -11.35
CA LEU A 233 -29.13 -11.01 -12.45
C LEU A 233 -29.60 -9.56 -12.61
N ALA A 234 -28.67 -8.67 -12.94
CA ALA A 234 -28.99 -7.29 -13.27
C ALA A 234 -29.96 -7.20 -14.45
N SER A 235 -30.74 -6.11 -14.53
CA SER A 235 -31.60 -5.87 -15.69
C SER A 235 -30.76 -5.77 -16.97
N PRO A 236 -31.29 -6.11 -18.16
CA PRO A 236 -30.52 -6.04 -19.41
C PRO A 236 -29.91 -4.65 -19.66
N GLY A 237 -30.66 -3.57 -19.37
CA GLY A 237 -30.15 -2.21 -19.49
C GLY A 237 -28.98 -1.89 -18.54
N ASP A 238 -29.04 -2.40 -17.30
CA ASP A 238 -27.94 -2.24 -16.33
C ASP A 238 -26.71 -3.07 -16.74
N LEU A 239 -26.93 -4.30 -17.21
CA LEU A 239 -25.86 -5.19 -17.68
C LEU A 239 -25.11 -4.57 -18.86
N LEU A 240 -25.86 -3.99 -19.82
CA LEU A 240 -25.29 -3.28 -20.96
C LEU A 240 -24.48 -2.06 -20.52
N LYS A 241 -25.01 -1.23 -19.62
CA LYS A 241 -24.28 -0.05 -19.15
C LYS A 241 -22.98 -0.42 -18.44
N ARG A 242 -23.02 -1.45 -17.58
CA ARG A 242 -21.82 -1.94 -16.87
C ARG A 242 -20.74 -2.38 -17.84
N VAL A 243 -21.05 -3.27 -18.78
CA VAL A 243 -20.03 -3.79 -19.71
C VAL A 243 -19.38 -2.70 -20.56
N TYR A 244 -20.15 -1.68 -20.97
CA TYR A 244 -19.63 -0.53 -21.70
C TYR A 244 -18.67 0.32 -20.85
N TYR A 245 -19.03 0.64 -19.61
CA TYR A 245 -18.15 1.38 -18.70
C TYR A 245 -16.92 0.58 -18.27
N ASP A 246 -17.07 -0.73 -18.10
CA ASP A 246 -15.99 -1.62 -17.67
C ASP A 246 -14.97 -1.79 -18.79
N LEU A 247 -15.41 -2.06 -20.03
CA LEU A 247 -14.52 -2.36 -21.14
C LEU A 247 -13.95 -1.10 -21.80
N ILE A 248 -14.77 -0.08 -22.08
CA ILE A 248 -14.33 1.10 -22.85
C ILE A 248 -14.50 2.43 -22.11
N GLY A 249 -15.09 2.43 -20.91
CA GLY A 249 -15.23 3.64 -20.08
C GLY A 249 -16.27 4.66 -20.56
N LEU A 250 -17.05 4.34 -21.59
CA LEU A 250 -18.09 5.20 -22.17
C LEU A 250 -19.44 4.49 -22.10
N PRO A 251 -20.58 5.21 -21.99
CA PRO A 251 -21.90 4.59 -22.05
C PRO A 251 -22.24 4.06 -23.45
N PRO A 252 -23.19 3.11 -23.56
CA PRO A 252 -23.75 2.72 -24.86
C PRO A 252 -24.47 3.89 -25.53
N THR A 253 -24.49 3.91 -26.86
CA THR A 253 -25.36 4.83 -27.60
C THR A 253 -26.82 4.41 -27.48
N TRP A 254 -27.73 5.35 -27.74
CA TRP A 254 -29.17 5.06 -27.73
C TRP A 254 -29.56 3.88 -28.64
N ASN A 255 -28.99 3.81 -29.84
CA ASN A 255 -29.31 2.74 -30.80
C ASN A 255 -28.81 1.37 -30.33
N GLU A 256 -27.67 1.33 -29.63
CA GLU A 256 -27.12 0.10 -29.06
C GLU A 256 -27.96 -0.37 -27.87
N GLU A 257 -28.39 0.56 -27.00
CA GLU A 257 -29.29 0.25 -25.89
C GLU A 257 -30.65 -0.24 -26.40
N GLU A 258 -31.26 0.45 -27.36
CA GLU A 258 -32.54 0.03 -27.94
C GLU A 258 -32.41 -1.32 -28.66
N GLY A 259 -31.30 -1.55 -29.37
CA GLY A 259 -31.02 -2.80 -30.04
C GLY A 259 -30.92 -3.98 -29.08
N PHE A 260 -30.15 -3.84 -28.00
CA PHE A 260 -30.00 -4.88 -27.00
C PHE A 260 -31.28 -5.13 -26.20
N LEU A 261 -32.04 -4.08 -25.85
CA LEU A 261 -33.29 -4.25 -25.12
C LEU A 261 -34.38 -4.98 -25.93
N LYS A 262 -34.32 -4.92 -27.27
CA LYS A 262 -35.21 -5.69 -28.16
C LYS A 262 -34.84 -7.17 -28.24
N ASP A 263 -33.57 -7.49 -28.03
CA ASP A 263 -33.03 -8.86 -28.05
C ASP A 263 -31.97 -9.02 -26.95
N PRO A 264 -32.37 -9.20 -25.69
CA PRO A 264 -31.45 -9.35 -24.56
C PRO A 264 -30.94 -10.79 -24.41
N SER A 265 -30.75 -11.50 -25.53
CA SER A 265 -30.21 -12.86 -25.54
C SER A 265 -28.73 -12.88 -25.15
N GLU A 266 -28.29 -14.02 -24.63
CA GLU A 266 -26.88 -14.24 -24.24
C GLU A 266 -25.94 -14.10 -25.44
N GLU A 267 -26.32 -14.65 -26.60
CA GLU A 267 -25.56 -14.56 -27.85
C GLU A 267 -25.38 -13.10 -28.32
N HIS A 268 -26.41 -12.26 -28.18
CA HIS A 268 -26.30 -10.84 -28.50
C HIS A 268 -25.42 -10.08 -27.50
N TYR A 269 -25.49 -10.44 -26.21
CA TYR A 269 -24.62 -9.87 -25.19
C TYR A 269 -23.14 -10.21 -25.44
N GLU A 270 -22.83 -11.48 -25.75
CA GLU A 270 -21.48 -11.92 -26.11
C GLU A 270 -20.95 -11.18 -27.35
N ALA A 271 -21.76 -11.03 -28.40
CA ALA A 271 -21.37 -10.27 -29.59
C ALA A 271 -21.07 -8.79 -29.28
N ILE A 272 -21.77 -8.19 -28.31
CA ILE A 272 -21.47 -6.83 -27.82
C ILE A 272 -20.13 -6.82 -27.08
N VAL A 273 -19.89 -7.78 -26.18
CA VAL A 273 -18.62 -7.93 -25.44
C VAL A 273 -17.45 -8.04 -26.41
N ASP A 274 -17.51 -8.94 -27.39
CA ASP A 274 -16.47 -9.16 -28.39
C ASP A 274 -16.16 -7.89 -29.18
N ARG A 275 -17.21 -7.16 -29.58
CA ARG A 275 -17.05 -5.88 -30.28
C ARG A 275 -16.38 -4.82 -29.42
N LEU A 276 -16.70 -4.77 -28.12
CA LEU A 276 -16.10 -3.82 -27.18
C LEU A 276 -14.63 -4.16 -26.91
N LEU A 277 -14.31 -5.44 -26.73
CA LEU A 277 -12.92 -5.92 -26.57
C LEU A 277 -12.07 -5.63 -27.82
N ALA A 278 -12.65 -5.74 -29.01
CA ALA A 278 -11.97 -5.41 -30.27
C ALA A 278 -11.86 -3.88 -30.54
N SER A 279 -12.47 -3.04 -29.70
CA SER A 279 -12.49 -1.59 -29.89
C SER A 279 -11.15 -0.97 -29.44
N PRO A 280 -10.55 -0.03 -30.18
CA PRO A 280 -9.30 0.64 -29.76
C PRO A 280 -9.37 1.28 -28.36
N GLN A 281 -10.57 1.74 -27.97
CA GLN A 281 -10.89 2.31 -26.67
C GLN A 281 -10.71 1.33 -25.50
N PHE A 282 -10.74 0.02 -25.75
CA PHE A 282 -10.46 -0.98 -24.71
C PHE A 282 -9.05 -0.81 -24.17
N GLY A 283 -8.05 -0.77 -25.06
CA GLY A 283 -6.66 -0.52 -24.69
C GLY A 283 -6.43 0.86 -24.10
N GLU A 284 -7.15 1.90 -24.56
CA GLU A 284 -7.09 3.23 -23.94
C GLU A 284 -7.61 3.21 -22.50
N ARG A 285 -8.75 2.53 -22.27
CA ARG A 285 -9.40 2.40 -20.97
C ARG A 285 -8.54 1.62 -19.99
N TRP A 286 -8.10 0.43 -20.35
CA TRP A 286 -7.32 -0.46 -19.49
C TRP A 286 -5.87 -0.02 -19.37
N GLY A 287 -5.29 0.51 -20.45
CA GLY A 287 -3.96 1.10 -20.43
C GLY A 287 -3.83 2.22 -19.40
N ARG A 288 -4.86 3.06 -19.22
CA ARG A 288 -4.88 4.09 -18.18
C ARG A 288 -4.65 3.52 -16.77
N TYR A 289 -5.31 2.42 -16.42
CA TYR A 289 -5.13 1.78 -15.10
C TYR A 289 -3.71 1.25 -14.93
N TRP A 290 -3.14 0.66 -15.98
CA TRP A 290 -1.75 0.21 -15.92
C TRP A 290 -0.76 1.37 -15.84
N LEU A 291 -1.01 2.47 -16.54
CA LEU A 291 -0.15 3.66 -16.51
C LEU A 291 -0.12 4.32 -15.12
N ASP A 292 -1.22 4.24 -14.36
CA ASP A 292 -1.25 4.65 -12.95
C ASP A 292 -0.30 3.77 -12.11
N VAL A 293 -0.34 2.44 -12.30
CA VAL A 293 0.57 1.48 -11.63
C VAL A 293 2.02 1.70 -12.04
N ALA A 294 2.26 1.97 -13.32
CA ALA A 294 3.56 2.19 -13.92
C ALA A 294 4.13 3.59 -13.64
N ARG A 295 3.50 4.38 -12.75
CA ARG A 295 3.95 5.73 -12.37
C ARG A 295 4.24 6.61 -13.60
N TYR A 296 3.40 6.48 -14.65
CA TYR A 296 3.56 7.21 -15.89
C TYR A 296 3.60 8.72 -15.63
N ALA A 297 4.59 9.39 -16.18
CA ALA A 297 4.70 10.84 -16.12
C ALA A 297 5.39 11.37 -17.37
N ASP A 298 4.87 12.46 -17.91
CA ASP A 298 5.53 13.21 -18.98
C ASP A 298 6.72 14.05 -18.46
N THR A 299 6.96 14.07 -17.13
CA THR A 299 8.02 14.86 -16.50
C THR A 299 8.81 14.08 -15.45
N LYS A 300 10.08 14.46 -15.28
CA LYS A 300 11.04 13.94 -14.29
C LYS A 300 10.82 14.50 -12.87
N GLY A 301 9.84 15.38 -12.68
CA GLY A 301 9.69 16.20 -11.49
C GLY A 301 10.81 17.26 -11.39
N TYR A 302 11.35 17.48 -10.19
CA TYR A 302 12.44 18.43 -9.99
C TYR A 302 13.79 17.80 -10.34
N VAL A 303 14.49 18.43 -11.28
CA VAL A 303 15.86 18.09 -11.72
C VAL A 303 16.69 19.38 -11.81
N PHE A 304 17.99 19.28 -11.53
CA PHE A 304 18.95 20.39 -11.70
C PHE A 304 19.60 20.33 -13.07
N ASN A 305 19.64 21.47 -13.76
CA ASN A 305 20.37 21.65 -15.03
C ASN A 305 20.06 20.58 -16.11
N GLN A 306 18.83 20.08 -16.13
CA GLN A 306 18.36 19.07 -17.11
C GLN A 306 16.97 19.43 -17.61
N GLU A 307 16.63 18.96 -18.81
CA GLU A 307 15.27 19.02 -19.34
C GLU A 307 14.31 18.24 -18.42
N ARG A 308 13.23 18.89 -17.99
CA ARG A 308 12.26 18.35 -17.03
C ARG A 308 11.29 17.38 -17.68
N THR A 309 11.04 17.50 -18.97
CA THR A 309 10.14 16.63 -19.72
C THR A 309 10.83 15.33 -20.13
N PHE A 310 10.04 14.27 -20.25
CA PHE A 310 10.42 13.06 -20.96
C PHE A 310 9.90 13.17 -22.40
N PRO A 311 10.72 13.59 -23.38
CA PRO A 311 10.24 13.88 -24.74
C PRO A 311 9.56 12.69 -25.41
N TYR A 312 9.99 11.47 -25.07
CA TYR A 312 9.49 10.22 -25.66
C TYR A 312 8.60 9.42 -24.71
N SER A 313 8.13 9.98 -23.59
CA SER A 313 7.26 9.26 -22.64
C SER A 313 6.04 8.63 -23.30
N HIS A 314 5.44 9.32 -24.27
CA HIS A 314 4.28 8.85 -25.03
C HIS A 314 4.48 7.49 -25.71
N THR A 315 5.71 7.10 -26.07
CA THR A 315 5.96 5.81 -26.72
C THR A 315 5.66 4.63 -25.78
N TYR A 316 5.91 4.79 -24.48
CA TYR A 316 5.53 3.80 -23.47
C TYR A 316 4.02 3.74 -23.26
N ARG A 317 3.34 4.90 -23.22
CA ARG A 317 1.87 4.96 -23.18
C ARG A 317 1.27 4.19 -24.36
N ASP A 318 1.76 4.45 -25.56
CA ASP A 318 1.24 3.86 -26.79
C ASP A 318 1.58 2.36 -26.87
N TYR A 319 2.74 1.95 -26.34
CA TYR A 319 3.07 0.53 -26.12
C TYR A 319 2.03 -0.17 -25.22
N VAL A 320 1.71 0.42 -24.06
CA VAL A 320 0.75 -0.16 -23.11
C VAL A 320 -0.63 -0.29 -23.74
N ILE A 321 -1.13 0.77 -24.38
CA ILE A 321 -2.44 0.76 -25.07
C ILE A 321 -2.48 -0.35 -26.13
N ARG A 322 -1.41 -0.46 -26.92
CA ARG A 322 -1.30 -1.50 -27.95
C ARG A 322 -1.26 -2.90 -27.34
N ALA A 323 -0.49 -3.11 -26.27
CA ALA A 323 -0.38 -4.42 -25.62
C ALA A 323 -1.74 -4.96 -25.15
N PHE A 324 -2.61 -4.09 -24.63
CA PHE A 324 -3.98 -4.48 -24.28
C PHE A 324 -4.84 -4.79 -25.52
N ASN A 325 -4.77 -3.96 -26.56
CA ASN A 325 -5.57 -4.17 -27.79
C ASN A 325 -5.12 -5.39 -28.61
N GLU A 326 -3.84 -5.75 -28.55
CA GLU A 326 -3.27 -6.93 -29.23
C GLU A 326 -3.37 -8.21 -28.38
N ASP A 327 -3.95 -8.13 -27.18
CA ASP A 327 -4.03 -9.23 -26.20
C ASP A 327 -2.65 -9.87 -25.95
N LEU A 328 -1.64 -9.03 -25.72
CA LEU A 328 -0.27 -9.49 -25.49
C LEU A 328 -0.22 -10.36 -24.23
N PRO A 329 0.30 -11.60 -24.30
CA PRO A 329 0.35 -12.48 -23.14
C PRO A 329 1.03 -11.81 -21.95
N TYR A 330 0.39 -11.84 -20.78
CA TYR A 330 0.84 -11.11 -19.60
C TYR A 330 2.30 -11.41 -19.21
N ASN A 331 2.73 -12.66 -19.33
CA ASN A 331 4.12 -13.05 -19.10
C ASN A 331 5.08 -12.34 -20.06
N ARG A 332 4.72 -12.21 -21.34
CA ARG A 332 5.52 -11.51 -22.34
C ARG A 332 5.52 -10.01 -22.06
N PHE A 333 4.36 -9.43 -21.75
CA PHE A 333 4.20 -8.03 -21.38
C PHE A 333 5.12 -7.63 -20.22
N LEU A 334 5.18 -8.44 -19.16
CA LEU A 334 6.08 -8.20 -18.03
C LEU A 334 7.57 -8.32 -18.41
N ILE A 335 7.93 -9.32 -19.21
CA ILE A 335 9.32 -9.51 -19.66
C ILE A 335 9.78 -8.32 -20.49
N GLU A 336 8.95 -7.84 -21.42
CA GLU A 336 9.29 -6.67 -22.24
C GLU A 336 9.52 -5.43 -21.38
N GLN A 337 8.70 -5.19 -20.35
CA GLN A 337 8.86 -4.03 -19.48
C GLN A 337 10.14 -4.02 -18.63
N ILE A 338 10.71 -5.20 -18.35
CA ILE A 338 11.89 -5.34 -17.49
C ILE A 338 13.17 -5.48 -18.32
N ALA A 339 13.10 -6.14 -19.47
CA ALA A 339 14.28 -6.62 -20.20
C ALA A 339 14.08 -6.69 -21.73
N ALA A 340 13.27 -5.82 -22.34
CA ALA A 340 13.07 -5.83 -23.79
C ALA A 340 14.38 -5.68 -24.59
N ASP A 341 15.37 -4.96 -24.07
CA ASP A 341 16.72 -4.79 -24.62
C ASP A 341 17.53 -6.09 -24.68
N HIS A 342 17.20 -7.08 -23.84
CA HIS A 342 17.81 -8.40 -23.84
C HIS A 342 17.09 -9.42 -24.74
N LEU A 343 15.97 -9.04 -25.36
CA LEU A 343 15.17 -9.94 -26.20
C LEU A 343 15.64 -9.87 -27.66
N ASN A 344 15.59 -11.01 -28.36
CA ASN A 344 15.74 -11.00 -29.81
C ASN A 344 14.42 -10.52 -30.45
N LEU A 345 14.34 -9.22 -30.72
CA LEU A 345 13.12 -8.57 -31.23
C LEU A 345 12.92 -8.67 -32.75
N GLY A 346 13.89 -9.19 -33.50
CA GLY A 346 13.81 -9.19 -34.97
C GLY A 346 13.68 -7.77 -35.53
N ASP A 347 12.84 -7.58 -36.53
CA ASP A 347 12.63 -6.28 -37.19
C ASP A 347 11.71 -5.34 -36.40
N ASP A 348 10.82 -5.89 -35.57
CA ASP A 348 9.88 -5.10 -34.77
C ASP A 348 10.53 -4.64 -33.46
N LYS A 349 10.97 -3.38 -33.42
CA LYS A 349 11.63 -2.78 -32.24
C LYS A 349 10.66 -2.08 -31.28
N ARG A 350 9.35 -2.08 -31.56
CA ARG A 350 8.33 -1.46 -30.69
C ARG A 350 8.33 -1.96 -29.24
N PRO A 351 8.72 -3.22 -28.92
CA PRO A 351 8.85 -3.67 -27.52
C PRO A 351 9.89 -2.89 -26.69
N LEU A 352 10.88 -2.23 -27.30
CA LEU A 352 11.86 -1.43 -26.55
C LEU A 352 11.20 -0.28 -25.79
N ALA A 353 10.05 0.23 -26.27
CA ALA A 353 9.27 1.24 -25.57
C ALA A 353 8.78 0.77 -24.19
N ALA A 354 8.62 -0.55 -23.97
CA ALA A 354 8.19 -1.14 -22.72
C ALA A 354 9.11 -0.79 -21.54
N LEU A 355 10.40 -0.55 -21.79
CA LEU A 355 11.39 -0.12 -20.79
C LEU A 355 11.06 1.25 -20.17
N GLY A 356 10.08 1.98 -20.72
CA GLY A 356 9.43 3.11 -20.06
C GLY A 356 8.95 2.78 -18.65
N PHE A 357 8.58 1.52 -18.37
CA PHE A 357 8.18 1.08 -17.03
C PHE A 357 9.26 1.31 -15.96
N LEU A 358 10.54 1.15 -16.32
CA LEU A 358 11.67 1.36 -15.42
C LEU A 358 12.22 2.80 -15.50
N THR A 359 12.14 3.43 -16.67
CA THR A 359 12.86 4.68 -16.97
C THR A 359 12.00 5.95 -16.81
N LEU A 360 10.68 5.85 -16.90
CA LEU A 360 9.78 6.96 -16.57
C LEU A 360 9.61 7.09 -15.06
N GLY A 361 9.09 8.24 -14.62
CA GLY A 361 8.85 8.54 -13.21
C GLY A 361 9.78 9.62 -12.64
N ARG A 362 9.69 9.82 -11.33
CA ARG A 362 10.39 10.90 -10.64
C ARG A 362 11.90 10.65 -10.59
N ARG A 363 12.71 11.70 -10.78
CA ARG A 363 14.18 11.60 -10.72
C ARG A 363 14.81 12.02 -9.39
N PHE A 364 14.00 12.36 -8.38
CA PHE A 364 14.45 12.65 -7.01
C PHE A 364 15.68 13.58 -6.95
N VAL A 365 15.71 14.65 -7.76
CA VAL A 365 16.85 15.58 -7.81
C VAL A 365 18.16 14.86 -8.17
N SER A 366 18.07 13.87 -9.07
CA SER A 366 19.14 12.97 -9.48
C SER A 366 19.72 12.09 -8.36
N ASN A 367 18.99 11.90 -7.24
CA ASN A 367 19.38 10.93 -6.22
C ASN A 367 19.21 9.50 -6.73
N ILE A 368 20.33 8.91 -7.11
CA ILE A 368 20.41 7.55 -7.62
C ILE A 368 19.88 6.48 -6.66
N HIS A 369 20.06 6.64 -5.35
CA HIS A 369 19.56 5.65 -4.40
C HIS A 369 18.03 5.62 -4.37
N ASP A 370 17.39 6.79 -4.46
CA ASP A 370 15.94 6.89 -4.45
C ASP A 370 15.32 6.52 -5.81
N ILE A 371 16.01 6.82 -6.93
CA ILE A 371 15.61 6.31 -8.25
C ILE A 371 15.64 4.77 -8.28
N THR A 372 16.69 4.17 -7.70
CA THR A 372 16.82 2.70 -7.67
C THR A 372 15.74 2.08 -6.78
N ASP A 373 15.45 2.70 -5.64
CA ASP A 373 14.37 2.28 -4.74
C ASP A 373 12.99 2.34 -5.42
N ASP A 374 12.72 3.42 -6.17
CA ASP A 374 11.47 3.59 -6.93
C ASP A 374 11.31 2.53 -8.04
N ARG A 375 12.41 2.12 -8.68
CA ARG A 375 12.42 1.00 -9.66
C ARG A 375 12.15 -0.35 -9.00
N ILE A 376 12.70 -0.60 -7.81
CA ILE A 376 12.37 -1.79 -7.03
C ILE A 376 10.88 -1.75 -6.70
N ASP A 377 10.37 -0.62 -6.21
CA ASP A 377 8.97 -0.46 -5.81
C ASP A 377 8.00 -0.73 -6.95
N VAL A 378 8.21 -0.12 -8.12
CA VAL A 378 7.29 -0.27 -9.25
C VAL A 378 7.25 -1.71 -9.75
N VAL A 379 8.39 -2.41 -9.76
CA VAL A 379 8.46 -3.81 -10.17
C VAL A 379 7.77 -4.67 -9.12
N THR A 380 8.12 -4.55 -7.85
CA THR A 380 7.64 -5.48 -6.82
C THR A 380 6.21 -5.16 -6.40
N ARG A 381 5.88 -3.90 -6.11
CA ARG A 381 4.53 -3.51 -5.73
C ARG A 381 3.59 -3.55 -6.93
N GLY A 382 4.05 -3.09 -8.10
CA GLY A 382 3.22 -3.03 -9.31
C GLY A 382 2.92 -4.38 -9.93
N THR A 383 3.80 -5.38 -9.80
CA THR A 383 3.59 -6.70 -10.43
C THR A 383 3.34 -7.83 -9.44
N LEU A 384 3.93 -7.78 -8.23
CA LEU A 384 3.80 -8.84 -7.22
C LEU A 384 2.82 -8.45 -6.10
N GLY A 385 2.42 -7.18 -6.00
CA GLY A 385 1.63 -6.67 -4.88
C GLY A 385 2.41 -6.64 -3.56
N LEU A 386 3.75 -6.71 -3.60
CA LEU A 386 4.61 -6.79 -2.41
C LEU A 386 5.37 -5.48 -2.17
N THR A 387 5.36 -5.02 -0.92
CA THR A 387 6.06 -3.81 -0.46
C THR A 387 7.54 -4.08 -0.13
N VAL A 388 8.28 -4.65 -1.08
CA VAL A 388 9.71 -5.02 -0.89
C VAL A 388 10.57 -3.84 -0.44
N THR A 389 10.23 -2.61 -0.84
CA THR A 389 10.93 -1.38 -0.40
C THR A 389 10.91 -1.13 1.11
N CYS A 390 9.93 -1.68 1.84
CA CYS A 390 9.97 -1.63 3.30
C CYS A 390 11.15 -2.41 3.88
N ALA A 391 11.73 -3.36 3.13
CA ALA A 391 12.89 -4.12 3.55
C ALA A 391 14.23 -3.35 3.43
N ARG A 392 14.21 -2.09 2.94
CA ARG A 392 15.40 -1.26 2.71
C ARG A 392 16.24 -1.02 3.97
N CYS A 393 15.59 -0.77 5.10
CA CYS A 393 16.27 -0.39 6.35
C CYS A 393 16.35 -1.52 7.37
N HIS A 394 15.40 -2.45 7.32
CA HIS A 394 15.28 -3.62 8.19
C HIS A 394 14.48 -4.68 7.45
N ASP A 395 14.53 -5.93 7.87
CA ASP A 395 13.74 -6.97 7.22
C ASP A 395 12.24 -6.66 7.27
N HIS A 396 11.48 -7.08 6.26
CA HIS A 396 10.10 -6.66 6.09
C HIS A 396 9.20 -7.09 7.28
N LYS A 397 8.32 -6.18 7.74
CA LYS A 397 7.56 -6.34 8.98
C LYS A 397 6.56 -7.52 8.97
N TYR A 398 5.96 -7.80 7.82
CA TYR A 398 4.89 -8.80 7.68
C TYR A 398 5.23 -9.90 6.68
N ASP A 399 5.66 -9.51 5.48
CA ASP A 399 6.05 -10.44 4.43
C ASP A 399 7.45 -11.06 4.66
N PRO A 400 7.67 -12.28 4.15
CA PRO A 400 8.91 -13.03 4.33
C PRO A 400 10.05 -12.55 3.40
N ILE A 401 10.39 -11.26 3.49
CA ILE A 401 11.36 -10.57 2.65
C ILE A 401 12.46 -9.99 3.53
N SER A 402 13.70 -10.41 3.34
CA SER A 402 14.83 -9.87 4.09
C SER A 402 15.37 -8.59 3.46
N SER A 403 16.09 -7.79 4.24
CA SER A 403 16.90 -6.68 3.72
C SER A 403 17.94 -7.18 2.73
N ALA A 404 18.47 -8.39 2.91
CA ALA A 404 19.38 -9.00 1.94
C ALA A 404 18.71 -9.20 0.57
N ASP A 405 17.44 -9.64 0.53
CA ASP A 405 16.68 -9.76 -0.71
C ASP A 405 16.47 -8.40 -1.40
N TYR A 406 16.15 -7.36 -0.62
CA TYR A 406 16.08 -5.99 -1.14
C TYR A 406 17.40 -5.53 -1.76
N TYR A 407 18.52 -5.71 -1.05
CA TYR A 407 19.83 -5.29 -1.55
C TYR A 407 20.35 -6.15 -2.71
N ALA A 408 19.89 -7.40 -2.86
CA ALA A 408 20.14 -8.19 -4.05
C ALA A 408 19.45 -7.57 -5.30
N LEU A 409 18.18 -7.17 -5.18
CA LEU A 409 17.48 -6.44 -6.25
C LEU A 409 18.10 -5.07 -6.50
N TYR A 410 18.49 -4.36 -5.45
CA TYR A 410 19.22 -3.09 -5.56
C TYR A 410 20.47 -3.24 -6.41
N GLY A 411 21.25 -4.31 -6.18
CA GLY A 411 22.41 -4.63 -7.01
C GLY A 411 22.07 -4.76 -8.49
N VAL A 412 20.99 -5.48 -8.83
CA VAL A 412 20.52 -5.64 -10.21
C VAL A 412 20.18 -4.29 -10.83
N PHE A 413 19.28 -3.51 -10.23
CA PHE A 413 18.82 -2.24 -10.81
C PHE A 413 19.89 -1.14 -10.81
N ARG A 414 20.83 -1.16 -9.86
CA ARG A 414 21.95 -0.22 -9.79
C ARG A 414 23.01 -0.49 -10.85
N SER A 415 23.10 -1.74 -11.31
CA SER A 415 23.97 -2.19 -12.39
C SER A 415 23.37 -1.99 -13.79
N SER A 416 22.11 -1.54 -13.90
CA SER A 416 21.49 -1.14 -15.16
C SER A 416 21.80 0.32 -15.51
N GLU A 417 21.98 0.59 -16.80
CA GLU A 417 22.29 1.92 -17.34
C GLU A 417 21.19 2.37 -18.30
N GLU A 418 20.79 3.64 -18.21
CA GLU A 418 19.97 4.27 -19.24
C GLU A 418 20.93 4.91 -20.24
N PRO A 419 20.91 4.52 -21.52
CA PRO A 419 21.83 5.08 -22.51
C PRO A 419 21.48 6.56 -22.78
N ASP A 420 22.51 7.36 -23.04
CA ASP A 420 22.34 8.77 -23.44
C ASP A 420 21.55 8.88 -24.76
N ASP A 421 21.87 8.00 -25.71
CA ASP A 421 21.13 7.82 -26.96
C ASP A 421 20.13 6.67 -26.81
N LEU A 422 18.84 7.01 -26.78
CA LEU A 422 17.77 6.02 -26.65
C LEU A 422 17.63 5.18 -27.93
N PRO A 423 17.34 3.88 -27.81
CA PRO A 423 17.20 3.02 -28.98
C PRO A 423 15.97 3.43 -29.81
N LEU A 424 16.13 3.35 -31.14
CA LEU A 424 15.04 3.61 -32.07
C LEU A 424 14.05 2.45 -32.06
N ILE A 425 12.76 2.78 -31.95
CA ILE A 425 11.65 1.83 -32.10
C ILE A 425 11.20 1.68 -33.56
N GLU A 426 11.55 2.66 -34.38
CA GLU A 426 11.28 2.72 -35.82
C GLU A 426 12.38 3.55 -36.48
N GLU A 427 12.83 3.12 -37.66
CA GLU A 427 13.81 3.88 -38.43
C GLU A 427 13.14 5.13 -39.03
N PRO A 428 13.78 6.31 -38.93
CA PRO A 428 13.19 7.52 -39.47
C PRO A 428 13.14 7.47 -41.00
N ASP A 429 12.02 7.91 -41.56
CA ASP A 429 11.90 8.10 -43.01
C ASP A 429 12.71 9.35 -43.43
N GLU A 430 13.88 9.13 -44.03
CA GLU A 430 14.74 10.20 -44.54
C GLU A 430 14.06 11.05 -45.63
N SER A 431 13.04 10.54 -46.31
CA SER A 431 12.31 11.33 -47.30
C SER A 431 11.27 12.28 -46.69
N ASN A 432 10.97 12.13 -45.39
CA ASN A 432 9.96 12.93 -44.71
C ASN A 432 10.42 14.39 -44.55
N PRO A 433 9.68 15.38 -45.09
CA PRO A 433 10.05 16.79 -44.97
C PRO A 433 10.19 17.28 -43.53
N VAL A 434 9.35 16.78 -42.61
CA VAL A 434 9.40 17.15 -41.18
C VAL A 434 10.68 16.63 -40.54
N TYR A 435 11.14 15.44 -40.94
CA TYR A 435 12.38 14.88 -40.44
C TYR A 435 13.60 15.66 -40.96
N GLN A 436 13.57 16.08 -42.23
CA GLN A 436 14.62 16.94 -42.79
C GLN A 436 14.69 18.31 -42.09
N GLU A 437 13.55 18.95 -41.83
CA GLU A 437 13.49 20.19 -41.03
C GLU A 437 14.06 19.98 -39.61
N TYR A 438 13.76 18.85 -38.98
CA TYR A 438 14.34 18.47 -37.70
C TYR A 438 15.87 18.33 -37.77
N LEU A 439 16.40 17.64 -38.79
CA LEU A 439 17.85 17.46 -38.95
C LEU A 439 18.58 18.79 -39.16
N GLU A 440 18.02 19.69 -39.95
CA GLU A 440 18.57 21.04 -40.14
C GLU A 440 18.61 21.81 -38.82
N ALA A 441 17.51 21.81 -38.06
CA ALA A 441 17.43 22.46 -36.76
C ALA A 441 18.41 21.83 -35.74
N LEU A 442 18.50 20.50 -35.71
CA LEU A 442 19.42 19.75 -34.85
C LEU A 442 20.88 20.11 -35.16
N ASN A 443 21.27 20.09 -36.43
CA ASN A 443 22.64 20.40 -36.85
C ASN A 443 23.02 21.85 -36.51
N SER A 444 22.08 22.80 -36.70
CA SER A 444 22.27 24.19 -36.29
C SER A 444 22.51 24.32 -34.78
N LYS A 445 21.72 23.63 -33.96
CA LYS A 445 21.86 23.63 -32.49
C LYS A 445 23.11 22.90 -32.01
N LYS A 446 23.51 21.80 -32.65
CA LYS A 446 24.78 21.11 -32.36
C LYS A 446 25.96 22.05 -32.58
N LYS A 447 25.96 22.77 -33.71
CA LYS A 447 26.99 23.76 -34.00
C LYS A 447 27.03 24.90 -32.98
N GLU A 448 25.87 25.45 -32.62
CA GLU A 448 25.78 26.50 -31.58
C GLU A 448 26.35 26.01 -30.23
N LEU A 449 26.08 24.76 -29.86
CA LEU A 449 26.62 24.15 -28.64
C LEU A 449 28.13 23.92 -28.72
N GLU A 450 28.64 23.47 -29.87
CA GLU A 450 30.08 23.31 -30.11
C GLU A 450 30.80 24.66 -30.02
N ASP A 451 30.31 25.69 -30.72
CA ASP A 451 30.86 27.04 -30.69
C ASP A 451 30.86 27.64 -29.27
N TYR A 452 29.80 27.39 -28.50
CA TYR A 452 29.71 27.79 -27.10
C TYR A 452 30.74 27.08 -26.22
N ARG A 453 30.87 25.75 -26.36
CA ARG A 453 31.87 24.94 -25.63
C ARG A 453 33.29 25.42 -25.93
N ASP A 454 33.61 25.67 -27.18
CA ASP A 454 34.92 26.19 -27.60
C ASP A 454 35.20 27.57 -27.02
N THR A 455 34.16 28.41 -26.93
CA THR A 455 34.29 29.75 -26.34
C THR A 455 34.57 29.67 -24.85
N ILE A 456 33.77 28.92 -24.09
CA ILE A 456 33.99 28.72 -22.65
C ILE A 456 35.35 28.06 -22.39
N HIS A 457 35.74 27.07 -23.19
CA HIS A 457 37.04 26.42 -23.06
C HIS A 457 38.20 27.41 -23.25
N ARG A 458 38.14 28.26 -24.28
CA ARG A 458 39.14 29.33 -24.50
C ARG A 458 39.17 30.35 -23.37
N GLU A 459 38.01 30.76 -22.85
CA GLU A 459 37.91 31.69 -21.72
C GLU A 459 38.54 31.09 -20.45
N LEU A 460 38.19 29.84 -20.11
CA LEU A 460 38.75 29.13 -18.97
C LEU A 460 40.26 28.95 -19.08
N LEU A 461 40.77 28.58 -20.27
CA LEU A 461 42.20 28.46 -20.50
C LEU A 461 42.92 29.82 -20.39
N THR A 462 42.30 30.89 -20.87
CA THR A 462 42.87 32.24 -20.77
C THR A 462 42.93 32.69 -19.32
N ASP A 463 41.83 32.55 -18.57
CA ASP A 463 41.76 32.91 -17.15
C ASP A 463 42.75 32.08 -16.32
N ALA A 464 42.84 30.77 -16.58
CA ALA A 464 43.81 29.90 -15.93
C ALA A 464 45.26 30.33 -16.20
N ARG A 465 45.59 30.71 -17.44
CA ARG A 465 46.93 31.18 -17.83
C ARG A 465 47.27 32.53 -17.21
N GLU A 466 46.32 33.45 -17.14
CA GLU A 466 46.52 34.77 -16.54
C GLU A 466 46.68 34.70 -15.02
N LYS A 467 45.95 33.79 -14.36
CA LYS A 467 45.97 33.64 -12.89
C LYS A 467 46.93 32.59 -12.37
N ILE A 468 47.70 31.94 -13.24
CA ILE A 468 48.57 30.83 -12.82
C ILE A 468 49.61 31.26 -11.77
N GLU A 469 50.12 32.48 -11.87
CA GLU A 469 51.05 33.05 -10.89
C GLU A 469 50.36 33.23 -9.53
N ASP A 470 49.17 33.81 -9.50
CA ASP A 470 48.38 34.00 -8.28
C ASP A 470 48.05 32.66 -7.60
N TYR A 471 47.66 31.64 -8.38
CA TYR A 471 47.42 30.29 -7.89
C TYR A 471 48.70 29.67 -7.30
N LEU A 472 49.85 29.79 -7.98
CA LEU A 472 51.12 29.25 -7.50
C LEU A 472 51.61 29.96 -6.22
N LEU A 473 51.41 31.28 -6.12
CA LEU A 473 51.71 32.05 -4.93
C LEU A 473 50.80 31.66 -3.76
N ALA A 474 49.50 31.51 -4.00
CA ALA A 474 48.54 31.06 -2.98
C ALA A 474 48.87 29.64 -2.47
N VAL A 475 49.24 28.71 -3.36
CA VAL A 475 49.69 27.35 -2.98
C VAL A 475 50.97 27.42 -2.14
N ALA A 476 51.95 28.24 -2.55
CA ALA A 476 53.20 28.42 -1.80
C ALA A 476 52.96 29.01 -0.40
N GLU A 477 52.01 29.93 -0.26
CA GLU A 477 51.63 30.53 1.03
C GLU A 477 50.92 29.51 1.95
N VAL A 478 49.95 28.76 1.41
CA VAL A 478 49.22 27.72 2.16
C VAL A 478 50.15 26.59 2.62
N TRP A 479 51.17 26.25 1.82
CA TRP A 479 52.16 25.23 2.17
C TRP A 479 53.32 25.76 3.04
N GLY A 480 53.27 27.02 3.49
CA GLY A 480 54.27 27.62 4.37
C GLY A 480 55.66 27.73 3.73
N ALA A 481 55.70 27.82 2.41
CA ALA A 481 56.92 27.69 1.62
C ALA A 481 57.54 29.08 1.31
N THR A 482 57.33 30.07 2.16
CA THR A 482 57.71 31.46 1.86
C THR A 482 59.19 31.79 2.08
N ASP A 483 60.01 30.90 2.67
CA ASP A 483 61.44 31.21 2.93
C ASP A 483 62.46 30.18 2.38
N LYS A 484 62.05 29.09 1.72
CA LYS A 484 62.99 28.06 1.20
C LYS A 484 62.55 27.31 -0.07
N ILE A 485 61.96 27.97 -1.08
CA ILE A 485 61.67 27.29 -2.35
C ILE A 485 62.84 27.44 -3.32
N ASP A 486 63.55 26.33 -3.55
CA ASP A 486 64.27 26.09 -4.79
C ASP A 486 63.22 25.79 -5.88
N TYR A 487 62.96 26.76 -6.75
CA TYR A 487 61.97 26.67 -7.83
C TYR A 487 62.17 25.46 -8.76
N ARG A 488 63.32 24.77 -8.70
CA ARG A 488 63.53 23.49 -9.40
C ARG A 488 62.70 22.33 -8.84
N LYS A 489 62.18 22.40 -7.62
CA LYS A 489 61.37 21.33 -6.99
C LYS A 489 59.88 21.38 -7.32
N LEU A 490 59.36 22.51 -7.80
CA LEU A 490 57.97 22.63 -8.32
C LEU A 490 57.78 21.93 -9.67
N ARG A 491 58.84 21.35 -10.23
CA ARG A 491 58.87 20.66 -11.51
C ARG A 491 58.94 19.14 -11.32
N GLN A 492 58.11 18.58 -10.45
CA GLN A 492 57.87 17.14 -10.49
C GLN A 492 56.78 16.87 -11.51
N GLU A 493 56.99 15.88 -12.39
CA GLU A 493 56.14 15.53 -13.55
C GLU A 493 54.67 15.21 -13.23
N ALA A 494 54.24 15.29 -11.97
CA ALA A 494 52.92 14.88 -11.49
C ALA A 494 51.94 16.01 -11.16
N ASP A 495 52.36 17.28 -11.07
CA ASP A 495 51.51 18.37 -10.53
C ASP A 495 50.90 19.33 -11.57
N ILE A 496 51.12 19.10 -12.87
CA ILE A 496 50.40 19.81 -13.93
C ILE A 496 49.67 18.76 -14.75
N GLU A 497 48.33 18.78 -14.75
CA GLU A 497 47.53 17.94 -15.63
C GLU A 497 48.02 18.14 -17.07
N PRO A 498 48.57 17.10 -17.73
CA PRO A 498 49.17 17.22 -19.06
C PRO A 498 48.20 17.77 -20.13
N ASN A 499 46.89 17.62 -19.88
CA ASN A 499 45.82 18.04 -20.77
C ASN A 499 45.57 19.57 -20.77
N LEU A 500 46.13 20.33 -19.82
CA LEU A 500 46.02 21.79 -19.79
C LEU A 500 47.00 22.51 -20.74
N ILE A 501 47.93 21.78 -21.37
CA ILE A 501 49.04 22.35 -22.15
C ILE A 501 49.04 21.90 -23.62
N GLN A 502 48.22 20.94 -24.04
CA GLN A 502 48.23 20.48 -25.44
C GLN A 502 47.10 21.09 -26.27
N ASP A 503 47.49 21.67 -27.41
CA ASP A 503 46.68 22.37 -28.43
C ASP A 503 45.68 21.47 -29.17
#